data_AF-A0A6V8CZX0-F1
#
_entry.id   AF-A0A6V8CZX0-F1
#
_cell.length_a   1.000
_cell.length_b   1.000
_cell.length_c   1.000
_cell.angle_alpha   90.00
_cell.angle_beta   90.00
_cell.angle_gamma   90.00
#
_symmetry.space_group_name_H-M   'P 1'
#
loop_
_entity.id
_entity.type
_entity.pdbx_description
1 polymer ?
#
loop_
_entity_poly.entity_id
_entity_poly.type
_entity_poly.pdbx_seq_one_letter_code
_entity_poly.pdbx_strand_id
1 'polypeptide(L)'
;MAGGIDRTPTSAEADTIQWIPIAAFIGILLIGAGVIQSANGMPTEAAIDLFPDDVEVIDIAYSESVGAAIVSDNGVNTLHTFEGDVPTPVPLDSSPNSISSSPIGWFIGGDEGMLAHLRGEEITQLDVLTSTDTVIDAVAVDNRSGWVIIERDSEIQLRTFDLDHTSTPLSLAATLPSDDITLAGIEVDSTGTIALVRATSSAFSNPISSTSSGEVLLMASASLGTQPDMTLIQHGGGHPYHTLMISEHDEILGYAVSSDSAVMISDTGVVRSIADLEGGIAAALDSDCRLWILHDEQSISTYDMTNGVDSMRINSPTGENPRMVSSDSGLLRIVYDDSSALTLDTDDYTDPLARPGLLFDSVFLTIVLGTIIILGRNFYVMGFDAW
;
A
#
# COMPACT_ATOMS: atom_id res chain seq x y z
N MET A 1 -72.78 -20.05 32.29
CA MET A 1 -71.73 -21.09 32.16
C MET A 1 -70.95 -20.80 30.88
N ALA A 2 -69.90 -20.01 30.97
CA ALA A 2 -68.93 -19.85 29.89
C ALA A 2 -67.85 -20.91 30.11
N GLY A 3 -67.89 -21.99 29.31
CA GLY A 3 -66.86 -23.01 29.33
C GLY A 3 -65.63 -22.48 28.60
N GLY A 4 -64.57 -22.19 29.35
CA GLY A 4 -63.26 -21.90 28.79
C GLY A 4 -62.75 -23.13 28.04
N ILE A 5 -62.38 -22.94 26.77
CA ILE A 5 -61.64 -23.95 26.01
C ILE A 5 -60.17 -23.72 26.36
N ASP A 6 -59.68 -24.46 27.34
CA ASP A 6 -58.26 -24.55 27.64
C ASP A 6 -57.64 -25.53 26.64
N ARG A 7 -57.01 -25.02 25.58
CA ARG A 7 -56.24 -25.84 24.66
C ARG A 7 -54.83 -25.95 25.21
N THR A 8 -54.55 -27.05 25.91
CA THR A 8 -53.17 -27.49 26.14
C THR A 8 -52.55 -27.89 24.79
N PRO A 9 -51.42 -27.28 24.38
CA PRO A 9 -50.74 -27.66 23.15
C PRO A 9 -50.30 -29.12 23.25
N THR A 10 -50.46 -29.87 22.16
CA THR A 10 -49.91 -31.23 22.07
C THR A 10 -48.39 -31.18 22.04
N SER A 11 -47.69 -32.21 22.53
CA SER A 11 -46.20 -32.22 22.63
C SER A 11 -45.50 -31.90 21.29
N ALA A 12 -46.11 -32.27 20.17
CA ALA A 12 -45.62 -31.91 18.84
C ALA A 12 -45.73 -30.42 18.51
N GLU A 13 -46.80 -29.74 18.98
CA GLU A 13 -46.94 -28.27 18.85
C GLU A 13 -45.95 -27.55 19.77
N ALA A 14 -45.68 -28.07 20.96
CA ALA A 14 -44.67 -27.50 21.87
C ALA A 14 -43.25 -27.57 21.27
N ASP A 15 -42.89 -28.69 20.63
CA ASP A 15 -41.61 -28.84 19.94
C ASP A 15 -41.48 -27.91 18.73
N THR A 16 -42.53 -27.77 17.90
CA THR A 16 -42.47 -26.83 16.74
C THR A 16 -42.42 -25.36 17.16
N ILE A 17 -43.07 -25.00 18.28
CA ILE A 17 -43.06 -23.64 18.83
C ILE A 17 -41.68 -23.24 19.36
N GLN A 18 -40.85 -24.20 19.82
CA GLN A 18 -39.48 -23.90 20.29
C GLN A 18 -38.47 -23.65 19.15
N TRP A 19 -38.63 -24.28 17.99
CA TRP A 19 -37.67 -24.15 16.88
C TRP A 19 -37.90 -22.92 16.01
N ILE A 20 -39.13 -22.42 15.90
CA ILE A 20 -39.44 -21.23 15.09
C ILE A 20 -38.64 -19.98 15.52
N PRO A 21 -38.55 -19.63 16.82
CA PRO A 21 -37.73 -18.51 17.28
C PRO A 21 -36.24 -18.68 16.99
N ILE A 22 -35.71 -19.90 17.07
CA ILE A 22 -34.30 -20.20 16.77
C ILE A 22 -34.04 -20.05 15.27
N ALA A 23 -34.90 -20.60 14.42
CA ALA A 23 -34.79 -20.45 12.97
C ALA A 23 -34.93 -18.99 12.52
N ALA A 24 -35.85 -18.24 13.12
CA ALA A 24 -36.01 -16.81 12.87
C ALA A 24 -34.77 -16.01 13.31
N PHE A 25 -34.19 -16.35 14.46
CA PHE A 25 -32.94 -15.75 14.94
C PHE A 25 -31.79 -16.01 13.98
N ILE A 26 -31.57 -17.27 13.57
CA ILE A 26 -30.53 -17.61 12.59
C ILE A 26 -30.77 -16.88 11.26
N GLY A 27 -32.01 -16.79 10.79
CA GLY A 27 -32.36 -16.03 9.59
C GLY A 27 -32.01 -14.55 9.69
N ILE A 28 -32.30 -13.91 10.83
CA ILE A 28 -31.91 -12.52 11.10
C ILE A 28 -30.40 -12.38 11.16
N LEU A 29 -29.67 -13.35 11.75
CA LEU A 29 -28.22 -13.34 11.77
C LEU A 29 -27.62 -13.38 10.37
N LEU A 30 -28.12 -14.26 9.50
CA LEU A 30 -27.64 -14.40 8.12
C LEU A 30 -27.94 -13.16 7.28
N ILE A 31 -29.15 -12.60 7.40
CA ILE A 31 -29.52 -11.37 6.69
C ILE A 31 -28.68 -10.19 7.19
N GLY A 32 -28.52 -10.04 8.51
CA GLY A 32 -27.70 -8.98 9.10
C GLY A 32 -26.24 -9.06 8.65
N ALA A 33 -25.63 -10.26 8.70
CA ALA A 33 -24.29 -10.50 8.20
C ALA A 33 -24.16 -10.16 6.71
N GLY A 34 -25.15 -10.56 5.88
CA GLY A 34 -25.15 -10.22 4.45
C GLY A 34 -25.26 -8.71 4.18
N VAL A 35 -26.07 -7.99 4.96
CA VAL A 35 -26.20 -6.53 4.86
C VAL A 35 -24.88 -5.84 5.23
N ILE A 36 -24.25 -6.24 6.35
CA ILE A 36 -22.95 -5.70 6.78
C ILE A 36 -21.92 -5.92 5.68
N GLN A 37 -21.81 -7.15 5.16
CA GLN A 37 -20.86 -7.47 4.10
C GLN A 37 -21.10 -6.65 2.82
N SER A 38 -22.36 -6.45 2.45
CA SER A 38 -22.71 -5.64 1.26
C SER A 38 -22.46 -4.14 1.45
N ALA A 39 -22.46 -3.66 2.69
CA ALA A 39 -22.27 -2.26 3.05
C ALA A 39 -20.84 -1.94 3.50
N ASN A 40 -19.95 -2.94 3.57
CA ASN A 40 -18.55 -2.79 3.94
C ASN A 40 -17.70 -2.47 2.70
N GLY A 41 -17.88 -1.27 2.16
CA GLY A 41 -17.06 -0.73 1.09
C GLY A 41 -16.55 0.66 1.46
N MET A 42 -15.43 1.04 0.86
CA MET A 42 -14.93 2.40 0.97
C MET A 42 -15.77 3.36 0.13
N PRO A 43 -16.10 4.56 0.64
CA PRO A 43 -16.54 5.64 -0.21
C PRO A 43 -15.41 5.99 -1.20
N THR A 44 -15.80 6.21 -2.45
CA THR A 44 -14.88 6.49 -3.55
C THR A 44 -15.33 7.77 -4.23
N GLU A 45 -14.39 8.64 -4.61
CA GLU A 45 -14.71 9.73 -5.54
C GLU A 45 -15.00 9.18 -6.95
N ALA A 46 -15.47 10.03 -7.86
CA ALA A 46 -15.60 9.63 -9.25
C ALA A 46 -14.21 9.42 -9.85
N ALA A 47 -14.02 8.37 -10.67
CA ALA A 47 -12.77 8.25 -11.40
C ALA A 47 -12.56 9.43 -12.33
N ILE A 48 -11.30 9.84 -12.41
CA ILE A 48 -10.80 10.77 -13.40
C ILE A 48 -9.96 10.01 -14.41
N ASP A 49 -10.07 10.39 -15.67
CA ASP A 49 -9.19 9.91 -16.72
C ASP A 49 -7.93 10.79 -16.70
N LEU A 50 -6.81 10.26 -16.21
CA LEU A 50 -5.59 11.08 -16.04
C LEU A 50 -4.88 11.34 -17.36
N PHE A 51 -4.91 10.38 -18.28
CA PHE A 51 -4.19 10.44 -19.54
C PHE A 51 -5.02 9.86 -20.67
N PRO A 52 -5.00 10.47 -21.88
CA PRO A 52 -5.73 9.95 -23.02
C PRO A 52 -5.28 8.53 -23.39
N ASP A 53 -6.22 7.73 -23.94
CA ASP A 53 -6.03 6.33 -24.34
C ASP A 53 -4.69 6.07 -25.07
N ASP A 54 -4.03 4.96 -24.71
CA ASP A 54 -2.76 4.38 -25.24
C ASP A 54 -1.42 4.85 -24.59
N VAL A 55 -1.43 5.39 -23.37
CA VAL A 55 -0.19 5.60 -22.59
C VAL A 55 -0.04 4.63 -21.42
N GLU A 56 1.21 4.34 -21.05
CA GLU A 56 1.54 3.48 -19.92
C GLU A 56 2.10 4.33 -18.76
N VAL A 57 1.43 4.38 -17.61
CA VAL A 57 1.98 5.08 -16.43
C VAL A 57 3.08 4.22 -15.79
N ILE A 58 4.32 4.71 -15.83
CA ILE A 58 5.50 4.00 -15.32
C ILE A 58 5.68 4.22 -13.81
N ASP A 59 5.54 5.47 -13.38
CA ASP A 59 5.75 5.87 -11.99
C ASP A 59 4.94 7.13 -11.67
N ILE A 60 4.58 7.32 -10.41
CA ILE A 60 3.70 8.41 -9.96
C ILE A 60 4.00 8.82 -8.52
N ALA A 61 4.09 10.13 -8.29
CA ALA A 61 4.32 10.69 -6.97
C ALA A 61 3.47 11.95 -6.75
N TYR A 62 2.95 12.12 -5.54
CA TYR A 62 2.15 13.27 -5.14
C TYR A 62 2.90 14.15 -4.15
N SER A 63 2.71 15.46 -4.28
CA SER A 63 3.21 16.47 -3.34
C SER A 63 2.16 17.57 -3.20
N GLU A 64 1.66 17.78 -1.98
CA GLU A 64 0.65 18.80 -1.65
C GLU A 64 -0.59 18.76 -2.58
N SER A 65 -1.14 17.58 -2.86
CA SER A 65 -2.27 17.35 -3.79
C SER A 65 -2.02 17.61 -5.28
N VAL A 66 -0.80 18.00 -5.67
CA VAL A 66 -0.39 18.00 -7.07
C VAL A 66 0.27 16.65 -7.36
N GLY A 67 -0.04 16.07 -8.51
CA GLY A 67 0.56 14.83 -8.97
C GLY A 67 1.63 15.09 -10.01
N ALA A 68 2.64 14.22 -10.04
CA ALA A 68 3.55 14.09 -11.16
C ALA A 68 3.69 12.62 -11.52
N ALA A 69 3.70 12.32 -12.81
CA ALA A 69 3.80 10.96 -13.32
C ALA A 69 4.75 10.90 -14.51
N ILE A 70 5.45 9.77 -14.58
CA ILE A 70 6.21 9.37 -15.74
C ILE A 70 5.31 8.46 -16.56
N VAL A 71 5.09 8.83 -17.83
CA VAL A 71 4.31 8.02 -18.78
C VAL A 71 5.17 7.62 -19.96
N SER A 72 5.02 6.38 -20.38
CA SER A 72 5.61 5.83 -21.60
C SER A 72 4.58 5.90 -22.73
N ASP A 73 4.94 6.62 -23.78
CA ASP A 73 4.21 6.66 -25.05
C ASP A 73 5.15 6.11 -26.14
N ASN A 74 4.78 4.95 -26.70
CA ASN A 74 5.58 4.26 -27.73
C ASN A 74 7.05 4.00 -27.32
N GLY A 75 7.29 3.76 -26.02
CA GLY A 75 8.62 3.50 -25.46
C GLY A 75 9.47 4.74 -25.20
N VAL A 76 8.87 5.94 -25.27
CA VAL A 76 9.51 7.20 -24.84
C VAL A 76 8.88 7.63 -23.53
N ASN A 77 9.67 7.73 -22.48
CA ASN A 77 9.18 8.22 -21.20
C ASN A 77 9.14 9.75 -21.20
N THR A 78 8.05 10.31 -20.68
CA THR A 78 7.85 11.74 -20.53
C THR A 78 7.29 12.05 -19.14
N LEU A 79 7.67 13.20 -18.59
CA LEU A 79 7.18 13.68 -17.31
C LEU A 79 5.96 14.58 -17.51
N HIS A 80 4.91 14.33 -16.73
CA HIS A 80 3.72 15.18 -16.68
C HIS A 80 3.43 15.57 -15.24
N THR A 81 2.96 16.78 -15.04
CA THR A 81 2.36 17.26 -13.79
C THR A 81 0.87 17.42 -13.99
N PHE A 82 0.07 17.22 -12.95
CA PHE A 82 -1.37 17.37 -13.03
C PHE A 82 -1.93 17.85 -11.70
N GLU A 83 -2.88 18.77 -11.79
CA GLU A 83 -3.77 19.18 -10.71
C GLU A 83 -5.18 18.88 -11.18
N GLY A 84 -5.78 17.81 -10.66
CA GLY A 84 -7.04 17.27 -11.19
C GLY A 84 -6.84 16.40 -12.44
N ASP A 85 -7.62 16.67 -13.49
CA ASP A 85 -7.78 15.83 -14.69
C ASP A 85 -7.01 16.33 -15.92
N VAL A 86 -6.09 17.30 -15.76
CA VAL A 86 -5.36 17.91 -16.87
C VAL A 86 -3.85 17.67 -16.73
N PRO A 87 -3.28 16.67 -17.41
CA PRO A 87 -1.83 16.49 -17.47
C PRO A 87 -1.17 17.58 -18.30
N THR A 88 -0.09 18.14 -17.75
CA THR A 88 0.75 19.16 -18.36
C THR A 88 2.17 18.60 -18.51
N PRO A 89 2.70 18.50 -19.75
CA PRO A 89 4.03 17.96 -19.98
C PRO A 89 5.11 18.90 -19.42
N VAL A 90 6.11 18.32 -18.77
CA VAL A 90 7.31 19.01 -18.29
C VAL A 90 8.47 18.63 -19.20
N PRO A 91 9.07 19.60 -19.92
CA PRO A 91 10.18 19.31 -20.81
C PRO A 91 11.42 18.89 -20.01
N LEU A 92 11.99 17.74 -20.38
CA LEU A 92 13.23 17.20 -19.83
C LEU A 92 14.27 17.05 -20.94
N ASP A 93 15.55 17.09 -20.55
CA ASP A 93 16.67 16.92 -21.48
C ASP A 93 16.93 15.44 -21.83
N SER A 94 16.44 14.50 -21.00
CA SER A 94 16.51 13.05 -21.25
C SER A 94 15.28 12.31 -20.71
N SER A 95 15.24 10.99 -20.94
CA SER A 95 14.12 10.12 -20.55
C SER A 95 14.10 9.90 -19.02
N PRO A 96 13.00 10.23 -18.31
CA PRO A 96 12.85 9.95 -16.89
C PRO A 96 12.50 8.48 -16.65
N ASN A 97 12.99 7.93 -15.53
CA ASN A 97 12.82 6.52 -15.14
C ASN A 97 12.22 6.36 -13.74
N SER A 98 12.45 7.32 -12.84
CA SER A 98 11.94 7.30 -11.46
C SER A 98 11.52 8.69 -11.02
N ILE A 99 10.49 8.74 -10.18
CA ILE A 99 10.04 9.96 -9.52
C ILE A 99 9.74 9.70 -8.04
N SER A 100 10.31 10.53 -7.17
CA SER A 100 9.97 10.55 -5.75
C SER A 100 9.44 11.91 -5.34
N SER A 101 8.55 11.94 -4.35
CA SER A 101 8.05 13.18 -3.78
C SER A 101 8.91 13.65 -2.61
N SER A 102 8.91 14.95 -2.40
CA SER A 102 9.48 15.60 -1.23
C SER A 102 8.54 16.72 -0.76
N PRO A 103 8.73 17.27 0.46
CA PRO A 103 7.94 18.41 0.95
C PRO A 103 8.07 19.70 0.12
N ILE A 104 8.93 19.71 -0.89
CA ILE A 104 9.32 20.92 -1.64
C ILE A 104 9.20 20.75 -3.16
N GLY A 105 8.70 19.59 -3.62
CA GLY A 105 8.55 19.25 -5.03
C GLY A 105 8.84 17.78 -5.31
N TRP A 106 9.21 17.48 -6.55
CA TRP A 106 9.54 16.13 -6.99
C TRP A 106 11.02 16.01 -7.34
N PHE A 107 11.53 14.80 -7.18
CA PHE A 107 12.86 14.42 -7.57
C PHE A 107 12.77 13.40 -8.69
N ILE A 108 13.49 13.65 -9.79
CA ILE A 108 13.39 12.90 -11.04
C ILE A 108 14.75 12.33 -11.38
N GLY A 109 14.80 11.01 -11.50
CA GLY A 109 15.94 10.27 -12.04
C GLY A 109 15.66 9.84 -13.47
N GLY A 110 16.69 9.80 -14.32
CA GLY A 110 16.56 9.23 -15.65
C GLY A 110 17.87 8.84 -16.31
N ASP A 111 17.83 8.78 -17.64
CA ASP A 111 18.96 8.41 -18.48
C ASP A 111 19.98 9.55 -18.62
N GLU A 112 21.16 9.21 -19.12
CA GLU A 112 22.23 10.17 -19.46
C GLU A 112 22.66 11.05 -18.27
N GLY A 113 22.65 10.48 -17.06
CA GLY A 113 23.01 11.17 -15.82
C GLY A 113 21.97 12.18 -15.36
N MET A 114 20.73 12.10 -15.85
CA MET A 114 19.68 13.01 -15.41
C MET A 114 19.30 12.73 -13.96
N LEU A 115 19.52 13.75 -13.15
CA LEU A 115 19.00 13.87 -11.81
C LEU A 115 18.52 15.31 -11.65
N ALA A 116 17.24 15.52 -11.38
CA ALA A 116 16.65 16.85 -11.38
C ALA A 116 15.62 17.01 -10.25
N HIS A 117 15.47 18.26 -9.81
CA HIS A 117 14.41 18.66 -8.90
C HIS A 117 13.40 19.53 -9.63
N LEU A 118 12.12 19.20 -9.50
CA LEU A 118 11.01 19.96 -10.04
C LEU A 118 10.26 20.64 -8.89
N ARG A 119 10.26 21.99 -8.88
CA ARG A 119 9.55 22.81 -7.90
C ARG A 119 8.57 23.74 -8.60
N GLY A 120 7.28 23.44 -8.47
CA GLY A 120 6.27 24.11 -9.30
C GLY A 120 6.58 23.85 -10.77
N GLU A 121 6.84 24.92 -11.53
CA GLU A 121 7.21 24.82 -12.95
C GLU A 121 8.73 24.88 -13.20
N GLU A 122 9.54 25.08 -12.16
CA GLU A 122 11.00 25.23 -12.28
C GLU A 122 11.71 23.89 -12.12
N ILE A 123 12.45 23.50 -13.16
CA ILE A 123 13.33 22.33 -13.12
C ILE A 123 14.79 22.76 -12.89
N THR A 124 15.44 22.11 -11.93
CA THR A 124 16.85 22.32 -11.61
C THR A 124 17.59 20.99 -11.73
N GLN A 125 18.53 20.90 -12.68
CA GLN A 125 19.40 19.75 -12.83
C GLN A 125 20.47 19.72 -11.73
N LEU A 126 20.76 18.53 -11.22
CA LEU A 126 21.83 18.28 -10.26
C LEU A 126 23.04 17.64 -10.96
N ASP A 127 24.11 18.42 -11.08
CA ASP A 127 25.37 18.00 -11.71
C ASP A 127 26.21 17.08 -10.79
N VAL A 128 25.65 15.92 -10.46
CA VAL A 128 26.27 14.88 -9.60
C VAL A 128 26.66 13.65 -10.41
N LEU A 129 25.88 13.35 -11.44
CA LEU A 129 26.02 12.16 -12.28
C LEU A 129 26.70 12.52 -13.61
N THR A 130 27.14 11.48 -14.31
CA THR A 130 27.78 11.58 -15.62
C THR A 130 26.85 11.09 -16.70
N SER A 131 27.09 11.48 -17.95
CA SER A 131 26.23 11.11 -19.09
C SER A 131 26.16 9.61 -19.40
N THR A 132 26.95 8.78 -18.72
CA THR A 132 26.93 7.32 -18.86
C THR A 132 26.12 6.63 -17.76
N ASP A 133 25.61 7.39 -16.79
CA ASP A 133 24.82 6.87 -15.69
C ASP A 133 23.35 6.80 -16.08
N THR A 134 22.67 5.73 -15.67
CA THR A 134 21.21 5.65 -15.71
C THR A 134 20.70 5.57 -14.28
N VAL A 135 19.79 6.46 -13.90
CA VAL A 135 19.14 6.40 -12.59
C VAL A 135 18.02 5.38 -12.64
N ILE A 136 18.09 4.38 -11.76
CA ILE A 136 17.05 3.38 -11.56
C ILE A 136 16.02 3.89 -10.57
N ASP A 137 16.50 4.44 -9.45
CA ASP A 137 15.65 5.02 -8.41
C ASP A 137 16.44 6.06 -7.62
N ALA A 138 15.76 7.08 -7.09
CA ALA A 138 16.38 8.14 -6.33
C ALA A 138 15.42 8.77 -5.32
N VAL A 139 15.92 9.01 -4.12
CA VAL A 139 15.17 9.69 -3.04
C VAL A 139 15.98 10.88 -2.56
N ALA A 140 15.38 12.06 -2.65
CA ALA A 140 15.94 13.28 -2.09
C ALA A 140 15.65 13.35 -0.58
N VAL A 141 16.68 13.61 0.22
CA VAL A 141 16.49 13.96 1.64
C VAL A 141 16.22 15.46 1.77
N ASP A 142 16.89 16.25 0.93
CA ASP A 142 16.63 17.67 0.75
C ASP A 142 16.95 18.11 -0.69
N ASN A 143 16.96 19.41 -0.95
CA ASN A 143 17.25 19.97 -2.28
C ASN A 143 18.67 19.67 -2.82
N ARG A 144 19.56 19.15 -1.98
CA ARG A 144 21.01 19.12 -2.24
C ARG A 144 21.65 17.78 -1.92
N SER A 145 20.92 16.86 -1.30
CA SER A 145 21.44 15.60 -0.81
C SER A 145 20.38 14.51 -0.83
N GLY A 146 20.84 13.27 -0.92
CA GLY A 146 19.93 12.13 -1.01
C GLY A 146 20.64 10.83 -1.35
N TRP A 147 19.83 9.87 -1.77
CA TRP A 147 20.23 8.52 -2.12
C TRP A 147 19.87 8.23 -3.57
N VAL A 148 20.70 7.42 -4.23
CA VAL A 148 20.51 7.08 -5.63
C VAL A 148 20.97 5.65 -5.91
N ILE A 149 20.16 4.93 -6.68
CA ILE A 149 20.53 3.68 -7.34
C ILE A 149 20.79 4.01 -8.80
N ILE A 150 22.03 3.78 -9.25
CA ILE A 150 22.43 4.01 -10.64
C ILE A 150 22.94 2.73 -11.28
N GLU A 151 22.73 2.59 -12.58
CA GLU A 151 23.53 1.72 -13.43
C GLU A 151 24.72 2.54 -13.98
N ARG A 152 25.93 2.06 -13.73
CA ARG A 152 27.18 2.62 -14.26
C ARG A 152 28.07 1.49 -14.72
N ASP A 153 28.55 1.54 -15.97
CA ASP A 153 29.43 0.52 -16.55
C ASP A 153 28.85 -0.91 -16.45
N SER A 154 27.52 -1.06 -16.58
CA SER A 154 26.78 -2.31 -16.39
C SER A 154 26.79 -2.88 -14.97
N GLU A 155 27.15 -2.06 -13.98
CA GLU A 155 27.02 -2.37 -12.56
C GLU A 155 25.93 -1.51 -11.93
N ILE A 156 25.04 -2.13 -11.17
CA ILE A 156 24.00 -1.43 -10.40
C ILE A 156 24.56 -1.10 -9.01
N GLN A 157 24.53 0.18 -8.64
CA GLN A 157 25.26 0.72 -7.49
C GLN A 157 24.34 1.60 -6.64
N LEU A 158 24.33 1.35 -5.32
CA LEU A 158 23.75 2.27 -4.34
C LEU A 158 24.79 3.31 -3.91
N ARG A 159 24.42 4.58 -3.94
CA ARG A 159 25.26 5.71 -3.53
C ARG A 159 24.44 6.74 -2.76
N THR A 160 25.12 7.56 -1.98
CA THR A 160 24.55 8.83 -1.50
C THR A 160 25.17 9.99 -2.27
N PHE A 161 24.49 11.13 -2.28
CA PHE A 161 25.04 12.38 -2.77
C PHE A 161 24.80 13.53 -1.81
N ASP A 162 25.69 14.51 -1.86
CA ASP A 162 25.61 15.77 -1.14
C ASP A 162 26.37 16.85 -1.92
N LEU A 163 25.65 17.83 -2.45
CA LEU A 163 26.20 18.94 -3.24
C LEU A 163 27.07 19.90 -2.42
N ASP A 164 26.98 19.88 -1.09
CA ASP A 164 27.82 20.68 -0.20
C ASP A 164 29.18 20.01 0.06
N HIS A 165 29.31 18.71 -0.24
CA HIS A 165 30.58 17.99 -0.26
C HIS A 165 31.39 18.29 -1.54
N THR A 166 32.02 19.47 -1.57
CA THR A 166 32.62 20.08 -2.77
C THR A 166 33.71 19.28 -3.50
N SER A 167 34.33 18.28 -2.87
CA SER A 167 35.39 17.48 -3.53
C SER A 167 34.86 16.32 -4.36
N THR A 168 33.74 15.71 -3.92
CA THR A 168 33.14 14.52 -4.50
C THR A 168 31.66 14.48 -4.08
N PRO A 169 30.77 15.16 -4.82
CA PRO A 169 29.35 15.24 -4.45
C PRO A 169 28.66 13.87 -4.43
N LEU A 170 29.16 12.92 -5.20
CA LEU A 170 28.70 11.53 -5.23
C LEU A 170 29.63 10.64 -4.39
N SER A 171 29.07 9.85 -3.48
CA SER A 171 29.82 8.91 -2.66
C SER A 171 30.42 7.76 -3.47
N LEU A 172 31.29 6.97 -2.85
CA LEU A 172 31.62 5.63 -3.36
C LEU A 172 30.37 4.72 -3.32
N ALA A 173 30.35 3.70 -4.18
CA ALA A 173 29.30 2.69 -4.21
C ALA A 173 29.33 1.83 -2.95
N ALA A 174 28.15 1.50 -2.42
CA ALA A 174 28.02 0.53 -1.35
C ALA A 174 28.50 -0.87 -1.80
N THR A 175 29.07 -1.65 -0.89
CA THR A 175 29.48 -3.03 -1.21
C THR A 175 28.29 -3.97 -1.12
N LEU A 176 27.92 -4.62 -2.23
CA LEU A 176 26.84 -5.60 -2.24
C LEU A 176 27.26 -6.89 -1.52
N PRO A 177 26.33 -7.55 -0.79
CA PRO A 177 26.62 -8.84 -0.15
C PRO A 177 26.94 -9.98 -1.12
N SER A 178 26.46 -9.90 -2.36
CA SER A 178 26.68 -10.88 -3.43
C SER A 178 26.51 -10.22 -4.80
N ASP A 179 27.23 -10.74 -5.80
CA ASP A 179 27.15 -10.30 -7.21
C ASP A 179 25.83 -10.72 -7.89
N ASP A 180 25.10 -11.66 -7.28
CA ASP A 180 23.80 -12.14 -7.80
C ASP A 180 22.62 -11.22 -7.42
N ILE A 181 22.88 -10.11 -6.73
CA ILE A 181 21.86 -9.18 -6.23
C ILE A 181 21.74 -7.97 -7.16
N THR A 182 20.52 -7.68 -7.61
CA THR A 182 20.18 -6.53 -8.45
C THR A 182 19.26 -5.59 -7.69
N LEU A 183 19.72 -4.36 -7.42
CA LEU A 183 18.93 -3.33 -6.72
C LEU A 183 17.83 -2.77 -7.63
N ALA A 184 16.66 -2.47 -7.06
CA ALA A 184 15.48 -2.06 -7.82
C ALA A 184 14.70 -0.88 -7.22
N GLY A 185 14.93 -0.53 -5.96
CA GLY A 185 14.35 0.69 -5.39
C GLY A 185 14.77 0.94 -3.96
N ILE A 186 14.56 2.16 -3.51
CA ILE A 186 15.02 2.69 -2.24
C ILE A 186 13.96 3.56 -1.59
N GLU A 187 13.83 3.44 -0.28
CA GLU A 187 13.07 4.35 0.56
C GLU A 187 13.95 4.81 1.72
N VAL A 188 13.83 6.07 2.12
CA VAL A 188 14.74 6.71 3.08
C VAL A 188 13.96 7.25 4.27
N ASP A 189 14.50 7.06 5.47
CA ASP A 189 13.89 7.54 6.68
C ASP A 189 13.88 9.08 6.80
N SER A 190 13.04 9.61 7.68
CA SER A 190 12.93 11.06 7.89
C SER A 190 14.24 11.71 8.39
N THR A 191 15.20 10.93 8.88
CA THR A 191 16.53 11.42 9.24
C THR A 191 17.49 11.51 8.04
N GLY A 192 17.19 10.82 6.95
CA GLY A 192 18.04 10.72 5.77
C GLY A 192 19.22 9.76 5.92
N THR A 193 19.33 9.06 7.05
CA THR A 193 20.52 8.27 7.42
C THR A 193 20.36 6.78 7.23
N ILE A 194 19.11 6.29 7.25
CA ILE A 194 18.77 4.89 7.06
C ILE A 194 17.91 4.78 5.81
N ALA A 195 18.25 3.81 4.97
CA ALA A 195 17.45 3.48 3.81
C ALA A 195 17.09 2.00 3.82
N LEU A 196 15.86 1.70 3.42
CA LEU A 196 15.48 0.37 3.00
C LEU A 196 15.71 0.26 1.50
N VAL A 197 16.22 -0.88 1.05
CA VAL A 197 16.49 -1.12 -0.37
C VAL A 197 15.90 -2.45 -0.77
N ARG A 198 15.04 -2.44 -1.79
CA ARG A 198 14.53 -3.65 -2.42
C ARG A 198 15.45 -4.08 -3.54
N ALA A 199 15.62 -5.39 -3.66
CA ALA A 199 16.45 -5.99 -4.68
C ALA A 199 15.89 -7.35 -5.08
N THR A 200 16.48 -7.92 -6.13
CA THR A 200 16.21 -9.28 -6.57
C THR A 200 17.48 -10.11 -6.56
N SER A 201 17.35 -11.43 -6.42
CA SER A 201 18.47 -12.35 -6.53
C SER A 201 18.27 -13.36 -7.64
N SER A 202 19.28 -13.51 -8.50
CA SER A 202 19.30 -14.56 -9.55
C SER A 202 19.68 -15.95 -9.00
N ALA A 203 20.29 -16.01 -7.82
CA ALA A 203 20.77 -17.25 -7.20
C ALA A 203 19.65 -18.08 -6.53
N PHE A 204 18.55 -17.44 -6.15
CA PHE A 204 17.43 -18.09 -5.47
C PHE A 204 16.15 -17.85 -6.25
N SER A 205 15.79 -18.78 -7.13
CA SER A 205 14.44 -18.86 -7.67
C SER A 205 13.68 -19.96 -6.95
N ASN A 206 12.43 -19.70 -6.58
CA ASN A 206 11.55 -20.76 -6.09
C ASN A 206 11.04 -21.54 -7.31
N PRO A 207 11.31 -22.86 -7.42
CA PRO A 207 10.90 -23.65 -8.57
C PRO A 207 9.37 -23.77 -8.73
N ILE A 208 8.59 -23.36 -7.73
CA ILE A 208 7.13 -23.27 -7.76
C ILE A 208 6.66 -21.84 -8.08
N SER A 209 7.52 -20.83 -7.92
CA SER A 209 7.24 -19.46 -8.34
C SER A 209 7.33 -19.33 -9.86
N SER A 210 6.48 -18.48 -10.44
CA SER A 210 6.61 -18.06 -11.84
C SER A 210 7.80 -17.14 -12.07
N THR A 211 8.46 -16.65 -11.01
CA THR A 211 9.60 -15.73 -11.09
C THR A 211 10.92 -16.48 -11.16
N SER A 212 11.80 -16.04 -12.08
CA SER A 212 13.17 -16.53 -12.17
C SER A 212 14.11 -15.88 -11.14
N SER A 213 13.60 -15.00 -10.29
CA SER A 213 14.34 -14.27 -9.26
C SER A 213 13.62 -14.34 -7.92
N GLY A 214 14.40 -14.27 -6.85
CA GLY A 214 13.94 -14.28 -5.47
C GLY A 214 13.95 -12.89 -4.83
N GLU A 215 13.20 -12.76 -3.75
CA GLU A 215 13.11 -11.55 -2.94
C GLU A 215 14.41 -11.25 -2.18
N VAL A 216 14.78 -9.96 -2.15
CA VAL A 216 15.88 -9.45 -1.33
C VAL A 216 15.46 -8.11 -0.71
N LEU A 217 15.70 -7.97 0.60
CA LEU A 217 15.66 -6.69 1.29
C LEU A 217 17.02 -6.42 1.92
N LEU A 218 17.49 -5.19 1.75
CA LEU A 218 18.66 -4.67 2.42
C LEU A 218 18.28 -3.46 3.27
N MET A 219 19.04 -3.28 4.34
CA MET A 219 19.09 -2.03 5.09
C MET A 219 20.43 -1.37 4.81
N ALA A 220 20.41 -0.11 4.42
CA ALA A 220 21.59 0.70 4.22
C ALA A 220 21.65 1.83 5.26
N SER A 221 22.87 2.20 5.67
CA SER A 221 23.10 3.35 6.53
C SER A 221 24.27 4.19 6.02
N ALA A 222 24.12 5.51 6.06
CA ALA A 222 25.16 6.43 5.64
C ALA A 222 24.97 7.81 6.27
N SER A 223 26.06 8.57 6.37
CA SER A 223 25.96 10.03 6.31
C SER A 223 25.89 10.45 4.84
N LEU A 224 25.09 11.45 4.49
CA LEU A 224 24.96 11.89 3.10
C LEU A 224 26.32 12.37 2.54
N GLY A 225 26.61 11.99 1.30
CA GLY A 225 27.93 12.17 0.66
C GLY A 225 28.97 11.10 1.03
N THR A 226 28.66 10.17 1.94
CA THR A 226 29.57 9.08 2.34
C THR A 226 29.13 7.73 1.79
N GLN A 227 30.06 6.78 1.68
CA GLN A 227 29.78 5.45 1.17
C GLN A 227 28.74 4.76 2.08
N PRO A 228 27.61 4.25 1.53
CA PRO A 228 26.67 3.50 2.34
C PRO A 228 27.23 2.16 2.81
N ASP A 229 26.91 1.81 4.05
CA ASP A 229 27.07 0.45 4.58
C ASP A 229 25.77 -0.31 4.41
N MET A 230 25.81 -1.49 3.78
CA MET A 230 24.62 -2.29 3.45
C MET A 230 24.63 -3.62 4.20
N THR A 231 23.48 -3.94 4.79
CA THR A 231 23.23 -5.19 5.48
C THR A 231 22.07 -5.92 4.82
N LEU A 232 22.27 -7.21 4.50
CA LEU A 232 21.21 -8.08 4.03
C LEU A 232 20.27 -8.43 5.18
N ILE A 233 18.98 -8.09 5.09
CA ILE A 233 17.99 -8.34 6.14
C ILE A 233 16.96 -9.42 5.77
N GLN A 234 16.69 -9.62 4.48
CA GLN A 234 15.86 -10.72 3.97
C GLN A 234 16.45 -11.23 2.65
N HIS A 235 16.45 -12.55 2.48
CA HIS A 235 16.78 -13.21 1.23
C HIS A 235 15.99 -14.51 1.12
N GLY A 236 15.12 -14.62 0.13
CA GLY A 236 14.15 -15.72 0.02
C GLY A 236 13.83 -16.09 -1.42
N GLY A 237 13.08 -17.18 -1.57
CA GLY A 237 12.51 -17.61 -2.86
C GLY A 237 11.11 -17.04 -3.12
N GLY A 238 10.63 -16.08 -2.33
CA GLY A 238 9.33 -15.42 -2.57
C GLY A 238 9.33 -14.58 -3.85
N HIS A 239 8.17 -14.03 -4.20
CA HIS A 239 8.09 -13.05 -5.28
C HIS A 239 8.85 -11.76 -4.88
N PRO A 240 9.55 -11.10 -5.83
CA PRO A 240 10.15 -9.79 -5.57
C PRO A 240 9.18 -8.77 -4.98
N TYR A 241 9.66 -7.96 -4.04
CA TYR A 241 8.90 -6.85 -3.49
C TYR A 241 8.71 -5.75 -4.54
N HIS A 242 7.46 -5.39 -4.83
CA HIS A 242 7.09 -4.32 -5.76
C HIS A 242 6.85 -2.98 -5.05
N THR A 243 6.74 -2.97 -3.72
CA THR A 243 6.61 -1.74 -2.94
C THR A 243 7.47 -1.84 -1.69
N LEU A 244 8.13 -0.73 -1.37
CA LEU A 244 8.86 -0.51 -0.14
C LEU A 244 8.35 0.81 0.43
N MET A 245 8.19 0.90 1.75
CA MET A 245 7.71 2.12 2.42
C MET A 245 8.42 2.28 3.75
N ILE A 246 8.83 3.50 4.09
CA ILE A 246 9.24 3.85 5.44
C ILE A 246 8.01 4.19 6.28
N SER A 247 8.03 3.77 7.53
CA SER A 247 7.01 4.09 8.52
C SER A 247 7.55 5.12 9.51
N GLU A 248 6.71 6.10 9.86
CA GLU A 248 7.02 7.07 10.94
C GLU A 248 6.61 6.54 12.34
N HIS A 249 6.20 5.26 12.41
CA HIS A 249 5.86 4.60 13.67
C HIS A 249 7.12 4.21 14.46
N ASP A 250 7.19 4.57 15.75
CA ASP A 250 8.38 4.42 16.60
C ASP A 250 9.01 3.00 16.65
N GLU A 251 8.21 1.95 16.46
CA GLU A 251 8.66 0.54 16.55
C GLU A 251 9.00 -0.11 15.19
N ILE A 252 8.66 0.55 14.08
CA ILE A 252 8.69 -0.05 12.74
C ILE A 252 9.43 0.91 11.82
N LEU A 253 10.51 0.43 11.20
CA LEU A 253 11.23 1.20 10.20
C LEU A 253 10.43 1.27 8.90
N GLY A 254 9.77 0.18 8.50
CA GLY A 254 9.01 0.18 7.27
C GLY A 254 8.33 -1.14 6.94
N TYR A 255 7.80 -1.20 5.72
CA TYR A 255 7.08 -2.33 5.16
C TYR A 255 7.61 -2.66 3.77
N ALA A 256 7.53 -3.93 3.40
CA ALA A 256 7.76 -4.37 2.03
C ALA A 256 6.62 -5.29 1.57
N VAL A 257 6.15 -5.09 0.35
CA VAL A 257 5.00 -5.81 -0.22
C VAL A 257 5.36 -6.40 -1.58
N SER A 258 5.09 -7.70 -1.72
CA SER A 258 5.17 -8.49 -2.95
C SER A 258 3.77 -8.94 -3.35
N SER A 259 3.67 -9.66 -4.47
CA SER A 259 2.40 -10.24 -4.91
C SER A 259 1.80 -11.28 -3.96
N ASP A 260 2.63 -11.90 -3.12
CA ASP A 260 2.24 -13.01 -2.26
C ASP A 260 2.52 -12.78 -0.77
N SER A 261 3.23 -11.72 -0.42
CA SER A 261 3.61 -11.44 0.97
C SER A 261 3.64 -9.96 1.31
N ALA A 262 3.33 -9.67 2.56
CA ALA A 262 3.56 -8.37 3.18
C ALA A 262 4.38 -8.59 4.46
N VAL A 263 5.47 -7.83 4.61
CA VAL A 263 6.37 -7.93 5.75
C VAL A 263 6.58 -6.58 6.40
N MET A 264 6.75 -6.62 7.71
CA MET A 264 7.15 -5.50 8.54
C MET A 264 8.63 -5.61 8.88
N ILE A 265 9.31 -4.46 8.89
CA ILE A 265 10.74 -4.34 9.15
C ILE A 265 10.92 -3.45 10.37
N SER A 266 11.51 -4.00 11.44
CA SER A 266 11.87 -3.21 12.63
C SER A 266 13.07 -2.30 12.38
N ASP A 267 13.27 -1.32 13.27
CA ASP A 267 14.47 -0.46 13.36
C ASP A 267 15.81 -1.23 13.39
N THR A 268 15.81 -2.43 13.96
CA THR A 268 16.98 -3.33 14.02
C THR A 268 17.16 -4.21 12.78
N GLY A 269 16.29 -4.06 11.77
CA GLY A 269 16.32 -4.85 10.55
C GLY A 269 15.76 -6.27 10.68
N VAL A 270 15.07 -6.59 11.77
CA VAL A 270 14.30 -7.84 11.87
C VAL A 270 13.06 -7.75 10.98
N VAL A 271 12.95 -8.69 10.06
CA VAL A 271 11.81 -8.85 9.14
C VAL A 271 10.80 -9.84 9.70
N ARG A 272 9.52 -9.49 9.68
CA ARG A 272 8.41 -10.32 10.20
C ARG A 272 7.24 -10.29 9.22
N SER A 273 6.69 -11.47 8.92
CA SER A 273 5.41 -11.55 8.24
C SER A 273 4.29 -10.97 9.11
N ILE A 274 3.36 -10.28 8.48
CA ILE A 274 2.16 -9.78 9.14
C ILE A 274 1.13 -10.91 9.15
N ALA A 275 0.64 -11.29 10.33
CA ALA A 275 -0.34 -12.37 10.45
C ALA A 275 -1.64 -11.99 9.76
N ASP A 276 -2.20 -12.93 8.99
CA ASP A 276 -3.47 -12.79 8.27
C ASP A 276 -3.49 -11.69 7.19
N LEU A 277 -2.31 -11.20 6.77
CA LEU A 277 -2.15 -10.27 5.65
C LEU A 277 -1.34 -10.91 4.52
N GLU A 278 -1.95 -10.99 3.34
CA GLU A 278 -1.30 -11.45 2.12
C GLU A 278 -0.70 -10.27 1.32
N GLY A 279 0.10 -10.58 0.31
CA GLY A 279 0.59 -9.59 -0.66
C GLY A 279 -0.51 -9.07 -1.59
N GLY A 280 -0.14 -8.21 -2.54
CA GLY A 280 -1.10 -7.58 -3.45
C GLY A 280 -0.47 -7.07 -4.75
N ILE A 281 -1.21 -6.23 -5.47
CA ILE A 281 -0.77 -5.64 -6.73
C ILE A 281 -0.05 -4.32 -6.49
N ALA A 282 -0.53 -3.53 -5.54
CA ALA A 282 0.05 -2.25 -5.17
C ALA A 282 -0.18 -1.98 -3.68
N ALA A 283 0.69 -1.20 -3.06
CA ALA A 283 0.56 -0.84 -1.66
C ALA A 283 1.00 0.60 -1.39
N ALA A 284 0.42 1.21 -0.36
CA ALA A 284 0.75 2.54 0.12
C ALA A 284 0.63 2.59 1.66
N LEU A 285 1.32 3.56 2.26
CA LEU A 285 1.24 3.83 3.69
C LEU A 285 0.57 5.19 3.89
N ASP A 286 -0.48 5.26 4.70
CA ASP A 286 -1.12 6.55 5.00
C ASP A 286 -0.42 7.31 6.14
N SER A 287 -0.89 8.52 6.44
CA SER A 287 -0.35 9.38 7.49
C SER A 287 -0.49 8.81 8.91
N ASP A 288 -1.40 7.85 9.12
CA ASP A 288 -1.57 7.14 10.38
C ASP A 288 -0.64 5.92 10.48
N CYS A 289 0.27 5.73 9.53
CA CYS A 289 1.11 4.54 9.38
C CYS A 289 0.31 3.24 9.16
N ARG A 290 -0.91 3.35 8.61
CA ARG A 290 -1.71 2.19 8.19
C ARG A 290 -1.25 1.76 6.80
N LEU A 291 -0.90 0.49 6.69
CA LEU A 291 -0.53 -0.12 5.43
C LEU A 291 -1.79 -0.48 4.65
N TRP A 292 -1.87 -0.05 3.40
CA TRP A 292 -2.95 -0.34 2.48
C TRP A 292 -2.41 -1.22 1.35
N ILE A 293 -3.08 -2.34 1.08
CA ILE A 293 -2.71 -3.28 0.03
C ILE A 293 -3.91 -3.49 -0.88
N LEU A 294 -3.75 -3.14 -2.16
CA LEU A 294 -4.74 -3.42 -3.19
C LEU A 294 -4.49 -4.79 -3.77
N HIS A 295 -5.56 -5.57 -3.89
CA HIS A 295 -5.54 -6.90 -4.48
C HIS A 295 -6.29 -6.91 -5.82
N ASP A 296 -6.36 -8.09 -6.41
CA ASP A 296 -7.29 -8.36 -7.48
C ASP A 296 -8.75 -8.25 -7.01
N GLU A 297 -9.67 -8.21 -7.97
CA GLU A 297 -11.12 -8.22 -7.73
C GLU A 297 -11.66 -7.04 -6.91
N GLN A 298 -10.97 -5.89 -6.96
CA GLN A 298 -11.38 -4.65 -6.29
C GLN A 298 -11.50 -4.79 -4.77
N SER A 299 -10.59 -5.57 -4.17
CA SER A 299 -10.47 -5.68 -2.72
C SER A 299 -9.24 -4.93 -2.21
N ILE A 300 -9.36 -4.39 -1.00
CA ILE A 300 -8.27 -3.73 -0.29
C ILE A 300 -8.17 -4.30 1.10
N SER A 301 -6.95 -4.66 1.49
CA SER A 301 -6.62 -4.99 2.88
C SER A 301 -5.89 -3.83 3.52
N THR A 302 -6.11 -3.67 4.81
CA THR A 302 -5.44 -2.67 5.62
C THR A 302 -4.79 -3.33 6.81
N TYR A 303 -3.67 -2.78 7.25
CA TYR A 303 -3.01 -3.22 8.45
C TYR A 303 -2.56 -2.04 9.30
N ASP A 304 -2.92 -2.10 10.58
CA ASP A 304 -2.56 -1.15 11.61
C ASP A 304 -2.12 -1.94 12.85
N MET A 305 -1.02 -1.54 13.50
CA MET A 305 -0.50 -2.19 14.70
C MET A 305 -1.52 -2.30 15.84
N THR A 306 -2.44 -1.34 15.93
CA THR A 306 -3.49 -1.25 16.95
C THR A 306 -4.69 -2.12 16.61
N ASN A 307 -5.10 -2.12 15.34
CA ASN A 307 -6.37 -2.69 14.90
C ASN A 307 -6.22 -4.05 14.20
N GLY A 308 -4.99 -4.45 13.87
CA GLY A 308 -4.70 -5.67 13.11
C GLY A 308 -5.04 -5.49 11.63
N VAL A 309 -5.41 -6.61 11.00
CA VAL A 309 -5.79 -6.65 9.58
C VAL A 309 -7.30 -6.46 9.45
N ASP A 310 -7.71 -5.56 8.55
CA ASP A 310 -9.09 -5.42 8.07
C ASP A 310 -9.12 -5.55 6.54
N SER A 311 -10.25 -5.99 5.99
CA SER A 311 -10.44 -6.10 4.54
C SER A 311 -11.79 -5.50 4.13
N MET A 312 -11.80 -4.84 2.98
CA MET A 312 -12.97 -4.20 2.44
C MET A 312 -12.96 -4.20 0.91
N ARG A 313 -14.10 -3.79 0.35
CA ARG A 313 -14.26 -3.63 -1.09
C ARG A 313 -14.07 -2.18 -1.49
N ILE A 314 -13.46 -2.01 -2.66
CA ILE A 314 -13.48 -0.77 -3.41
C ILE A 314 -14.35 -1.03 -4.64
N ASN A 315 -15.18 -0.08 -5.05
CA ASN A 315 -15.85 -0.20 -6.33
C ASN A 315 -14.95 0.45 -7.37
N SER A 316 -14.22 -0.35 -8.17
CA SER A 316 -13.46 0.23 -9.28
C SER A 316 -14.47 0.79 -10.29
N PRO A 317 -14.35 2.09 -10.64
CA PRO A 317 -15.27 2.73 -11.57
C PRO A 317 -15.11 2.23 -13.01
N THR A 318 -13.95 1.66 -13.36
CA THR A 318 -13.63 1.19 -14.72
C THR A 318 -13.73 -0.34 -14.84
N GLY A 319 -13.64 -1.06 -13.72
CA GLY A 319 -13.59 -2.52 -13.72
C GLY A 319 -12.19 -3.09 -13.96
N GLU A 320 -11.21 -2.23 -14.20
CA GLU A 320 -9.81 -2.58 -14.39
C GLU A 320 -9.11 -2.86 -13.05
N ASN A 321 -7.94 -3.51 -13.13
CA ASN A 321 -7.11 -3.78 -11.96
C ASN A 321 -6.32 -2.53 -11.54
N PRO A 322 -6.11 -2.33 -10.23
CA PRO A 322 -5.22 -1.31 -9.75
C PRO A 322 -3.79 -1.65 -10.18
N ARG A 323 -3.04 -0.64 -10.61
CA ARG A 323 -1.65 -0.76 -11.04
C ARG A 323 -0.69 -0.16 -10.02
N MET A 324 -1.04 1.03 -9.53
CA MET A 324 -0.24 1.79 -8.58
C MET A 324 -1.14 2.45 -7.56
N VAL A 325 -0.59 2.72 -6.38
CA VAL A 325 -1.23 3.55 -5.37
C VAL A 325 -0.18 4.44 -4.74
N SER A 326 -0.59 5.67 -4.42
CA SER A 326 0.21 6.61 -3.65
C SER A 326 -0.66 7.22 -2.57
N SER A 327 -0.05 7.53 -1.41
CA SER A 327 -0.72 8.25 -0.34
C SER A 327 -0.12 9.64 -0.19
N ASP A 328 -0.98 10.65 -0.06
CA ASP A 328 -0.57 12.01 0.25
C ASP A 328 -1.71 12.74 0.97
N SER A 329 -1.38 13.39 2.08
CA SER A 329 -2.27 14.31 2.79
C SER A 329 -3.64 13.71 3.19
N GLY A 330 -3.65 12.46 3.66
CA GLY A 330 -4.88 11.76 4.07
C GLY A 330 -5.70 11.20 2.89
N LEU A 331 -5.13 11.21 1.68
CA LEU A 331 -5.76 10.66 0.50
C LEU A 331 -4.96 9.47 -0.02
N LEU A 332 -5.65 8.43 -0.49
CA LEU A 332 -5.06 7.39 -1.33
C LEU A 332 -5.50 7.61 -2.77
N ARG A 333 -4.54 7.64 -3.67
CA ARG A 333 -4.76 7.82 -5.10
C ARG A 333 -4.32 6.56 -5.83
N ILE A 334 -5.28 5.87 -6.40
CA ILE A 334 -5.12 4.57 -7.06
C ILE A 334 -5.17 4.82 -8.55
N VAL A 335 -4.16 4.37 -9.29
CA VAL A 335 -4.12 4.40 -10.75
C VAL A 335 -4.37 3.00 -11.28
N TYR A 336 -5.24 2.89 -12.27
CA TYR A 336 -5.63 1.63 -12.92
C TYR A 336 -4.89 1.43 -14.24
N ASP A 337 -4.95 0.22 -14.78
CA ASP A 337 -4.28 -0.15 -16.04
C ASP A 337 -4.71 0.68 -17.26
N ASP A 338 -5.93 1.23 -17.24
CA ASP A 338 -6.45 2.13 -18.27
C ASP A 338 -6.07 3.59 -18.05
N SER A 339 -5.13 3.88 -17.14
CA SER A 339 -4.73 5.25 -16.74
C SER A 339 -5.82 6.08 -16.06
N SER A 340 -6.97 5.47 -15.71
CA SER A 340 -7.91 6.13 -14.81
C SER A 340 -7.37 6.16 -13.38
N ALA A 341 -7.81 7.16 -12.60
CA ALA A 341 -7.46 7.26 -11.20
C ALA A 341 -8.67 7.45 -10.30
N LEU A 342 -8.57 6.89 -9.10
CA LEU A 342 -9.55 6.94 -8.04
C LEU A 342 -8.93 7.50 -6.77
N THR A 343 -9.65 8.41 -6.12
CA THR A 343 -9.28 8.95 -4.81
C THR A 343 -10.14 8.34 -3.71
N LEU A 344 -9.49 7.94 -2.62
CA LEU A 344 -10.10 7.57 -1.35
C LEU A 344 -9.62 8.53 -0.28
N ASP A 345 -10.52 8.93 0.61
CA ASP A 345 -10.16 9.59 1.86
C ASP A 345 -9.83 8.52 2.91
N THR A 346 -8.65 8.58 3.51
CA THR A 346 -8.23 7.60 4.53
C THR A 346 -8.93 7.80 5.86
N ASP A 347 -9.44 9.01 6.14
CA ASP A 347 -10.18 9.31 7.38
C ASP A 347 -11.55 8.59 7.39
N ASP A 348 -12.14 8.40 6.20
CA ASP A 348 -13.38 7.66 6.01
C ASP A 348 -13.25 6.17 6.42
N TYR A 349 -12.03 5.65 6.57
CA TYR A 349 -11.78 4.30 7.08
C TYR A 349 -12.41 4.06 8.44
N THR A 350 -12.34 5.05 9.34
CA THR A 350 -12.89 4.89 10.69
C THR A 350 -14.22 5.58 10.89
N ASP A 351 -14.69 6.39 9.93
CA ASP A 351 -15.95 7.11 10.06
C ASP A 351 -17.16 6.20 9.80
N PRO A 352 -17.98 5.91 10.83
CA PRO A 352 -19.19 5.10 10.64
C PRO A 352 -20.24 5.77 9.73
N LEU A 353 -20.22 7.10 9.59
CA LEU A 353 -21.13 7.81 8.67
C LEU A 353 -20.72 7.61 7.22
N ALA A 354 -19.41 7.56 6.95
CA ALA A 354 -18.84 7.32 5.63
C ALA A 354 -18.86 5.82 5.24
N ARG A 355 -18.70 4.93 6.23
CA ARG A 355 -18.81 3.46 6.08
C ARG A 355 -20.04 2.89 6.82
N PRO A 356 -21.22 2.84 6.18
CA PRO A 356 -22.44 2.30 6.78
C PRO A 356 -22.30 0.86 7.31
N GLY A 357 -21.36 0.07 6.77
CA GLY A 357 -21.01 -1.25 7.31
C GLY A 357 -20.67 -1.23 8.80
N LEU A 358 -19.92 -0.21 9.27
CA LEU A 358 -19.54 -0.04 10.69
C LEU A 358 -20.76 0.28 11.57
N LEU A 359 -21.69 1.09 11.07
CA LEU A 359 -22.97 1.35 11.74
C LEU A 359 -23.81 0.08 11.84
N PHE A 360 -23.93 -0.66 10.75
CA PHE A 360 -24.69 -1.90 10.73
C PHE A 360 -24.09 -2.94 11.66
N ASP A 361 -22.76 -3.05 11.76
CA ASP A 361 -22.12 -3.95 12.69
C ASP A 361 -22.45 -3.60 14.16
N SER A 362 -22.37 -2.31 14.52
CA SER A 362 -22.74 -1.82 15.86
C SER A 362 -24.20 -2.09 16.21
N VAL A 363 -25.11 -1.86 15.26
CA VAL A 363 -26.55 -2.13 15.43
C VAL A 363 -26.80 -3.63 15.54
N PHE A 364 -26.16 -4.43 14.69
CA PHE A 364 -26.29 -5.88 14.67
C PHE A 364 -25.81 -6.50 15.97
N LEU A 365 -24.63 -6.09 16.48
CA LEU A 365 -24.13 -6.51 17.79
C LEU A 365 -25.13 -6.20 18.92
N THR A 366 -25.76 -5.03 18.88
CA THR A 366 -26.78 -4.63 19.86
C THR A 366 -28.03 -5.54 19.78
N ILE A 367 -28.47 -5.90 18.57
CA ILE A 367 -29.59 -6.83 18.35
C ILE A 367 -29.22 -8.22 18.85
N VAL A 368 -28.00 -8.71 18.57
CA VAL A 368 -27.50 -10.00 19.02
C VAL A 368 -27.46 -10.06 20.54
N LEU A 369 -26.86 -9.07 21.20
CA LEU A 369 -26.80 -8.96 22.66
C LEU A 369 -28.20 -8.91 23.29
N GLY A 370 -29.09 -8.08 22.74
CA GLY A 370 -30.48 -8.00 23.18
C GLY A 370 -31.19 -9.36 23.06
N THR A 371 -30.95 -10.08 21.97
CA THR A 371 -31.53 -11.40 21.74
C THR A 371 -30.96 -12.45 22.69
N ILE A 372 -29.65 -12.44 22.96
CA ILE A 372 -29.01 -13.32 23.96
C ILE A 372 -29.59 -13.07 25.35
N ILE A 373 -29.82 -11.81 25.74
CA ILE A 373 -30.44 -11.46 27.03
C ILE A 373 -31.87 -12.01 27.10
N ILE A 374 -32.66 -11.87 26.04
CA ILE A 374 -34.03 -12.38 25.98
C ILE A 374 -34.04 -13.92 26.05
N LEU A 375 -33.17 -14.58 25.28
CA LEU A 375 -33.01 -16.03 25.32
C LEU A 375 -32.57 -16.49 26.71
N GLY A 376 -31.55 -15.87 27.31
CA GLY A 376 -31.10 -16.15 28.67
C GLY A 376 -32.19 -15.97 29.72
N ARG A 377 -33.02 -14.92 29.61
CA ARG A 377 -34.21 -14.74 30.45
C ARG A 377 -35.23 -15.85 30.22
N ASN A 378 -35.51 -16.22 28.97
CA ASN A 378 -36.45 -17.30 28.69
C ASN A 378 -35.94 -18.66 29.21
N PHE A 379 -34.64 -18.94 29.10
CA PHE A 379 -34.02 -20.12 29.72
C PHE A 379 -34.09 -20.09 31.24
N TYR A 380 -33.89 -18.93 31.87
CA TYR A 380 -34.01 -18.76 33.31
C TYR A 380 -35.46 -18.93 33.81
N VAL A 381 -36.44 -18.38 33.07
CA VAL A 381 -37.86 -18.41 33.44
C VAL A 381 -38.51 -19.77 33.14
N MET A 382 -38.13 -20.44 32.05
CA MET A 382 -38.72 -21.74 31.69
C MET A 382 -38.22 -22.88 32.56
N GLY A 383 -37.07 -22.73 33.23
CA GLY A 383 -36.47 -23.79 34.06
C GLY A 383 -36.06 -24.98 33.20
N PHE A 384 -34.77 -25.27 33.11
CA PHE A 384 -34.35 -26.57 32.60
C PHE A 384 -34.84 -27.64 33.59
N ASP A 385 -35.91 -28.36 33.24
CA ASP A 385 -35.90 -29.79 33.53
C ASP A 385 -34.83 -30.37 32.61
N ALA A 386 -33.68 -30.70 33.19
CA ALA A 386 -32.65 -31.47 32.53
C ALA A 386 -33.30 -32.74 31.95
N TRP A 387 -32.94 -33.05 30.71
CA TRP A 387 -33.43 -34.22 29.97
C TRP A 387 -33.33 -35.50 30.78
#